data_AF-A0A838JBR1-F1
#
_entry.id   AF-A0A838JBR1-F1
#
_cell.length_a   1.000
_cell.length_b   1.000
_cell.length_c   1.000
_cell.angle_alpha   90.00
_cell.angle_beta   90.00
_cell.angle_gamma   90.00
#
_symmetry.space_group_name_H-M   'P 1'
#
loop_
_entity.id
_entity.type
_entity.pdbx_description
1 polymer ?
#
loop_
_entity_poly.entity_id
_entity_poly.type
_entity_poly.pdbx_seq_one_letter_code
_entity_poly.pdbx_strand_id
1 'polypeptide(L)'
;EHLSAESRAKALLREMLSEGQYQQLIKFGYLEVGSPSFDHRVYRIPGSGGLVKVYERGNAVMELCLQPAEPLPDGDVVVMHKLMIEANEQEYLQKANHFAPGIISLRCQHL
;
A
#
# COMPACT_ATOMS: atom_id res chain seq x y z
N GLU A 1 -5.78 -28.27 -10.13
CA GLU A 1 -6.76 -27.60 -9.26
C GLU A 1 -6.72 -26.10 -9.57
N HIS A 2 -7.85 -25.49 -9.91
CA HIS A 2 -7.90 -24.07 -10.32
C HIS A 2 -8.15 -23.22 -9.07
N LEU A 3 -7.10 -22.64 -8.48
CA LEU A 3 -7.24 -21.66 -7.40
C LEU A 3 -8.01 -20.43 -7.92
N SER A 4 -8.89 -19.85 -7.10
CA SER A 4 -9.55 -18.58 -7.43
C SER A 4 -8.51 -17.46 -7.58
N ALA A 5 -8.88 -16.35 -8.23
CA ALA A 5 -7.98 -15.20 -8.36
C ALA A 5 -7.45 -14.72 -7.00
N GLU A 6 -8.33 -14.65 -6.00
CA GLU A 6 -7.98 -14.31 -4.61
C GLU A 6 -6.95 -15.27 -4.00
N SER A 7 -7.12 -16.58 -4.18
CA SER A 7 -6.18 -17.56 -3.64
C SER A 7 -4.79 -17.44 -4.27
N ARG A 8 -4.71 -17.11 -5.57
CA ARG A 8 -3.43 -16.87 -6.26
C ARG A 8 -2.78 -15.57 -5.79
N ALA A 9 -3.55 -14.49 -5.66
CA ALA A 9 -3.04 -13.23 -5.14
C ALA A 9 -2.50 -13.36 -3.72
N LYS A 10 -3.18 -14.13 -2.86
CA LYS A 10 -2.69 -14.43 -1.51
C LYS A 10 -1.38 -15.22 -1.52
N ALA A 11 -1.22 -16.16 -2.45
CA ALA A 11 0.03 -16.90 -2.61
C ALA A 11 1.17 -15.98 -3.07
N LEU A 12 0.92 -15.15 -4.10
CA LEU A 12 1.90 -14.16 -4.57
C LEU A 12 2.29 -13.19 -3.46
N LEU A 13 1.32 -12.65 -2.72
CA LEU A 13 1.57 -11.77 -1.58
C LEU A 13 2.50 -12.44 -0.55
N ARG A 14 2.28 -13.74 -0.27
CA ARG A 14 3.12 -14.48 0.67
C ARG A 14 4.54 -14.71 0.14
N GLU A 15 4.71 -14.90 -1.16
CA GLU A 15 6.02 -15.07 -1.81
C GLU A 15 6.79 -13.74 -1.86
N MET A 16 6.10 -12.62 -2.05
CA MET A 16 6.69 -11.28 -2.21
C MET A 16 7.06 -10.60 -0.90
N LEU A 17 6.57 -11.09 0.24
CA LEU A 17 6.83 -10.51 1.56
C LEU A 17 7.78 -11.38 2.36
N SER A 18 8.70 -10.76 3.10
CA SER A 18 9.40 -11.47 4.16
C SER A 18 8.42 -11.93 5.25
N GLU A 19 8.81 -12.92 6.05
CA GLU A 19 7.96 -13.39 7.16
C GLU A 19 7.53 -12.23 8.07
N GLY A 20 8.46 -11.35 8.43
CA GLY A 20 8.19 -10.19 9.29
C GLY A 20 7.17 -9.22 8.68
N GLN A 21 7.29 -8.96 7.37
CA GLN A 21 6.35 -8.11 6.64
C GLN A 21 4.96 -8.74 6.55
N TYR A 22 4.89 -10.05 6.29
CA TYR A 22 3.61 -10.75 6.25
C TYR A 22 2.93 -10.75 7.63
N GLN A 23 3.68 -11.03 8.70
CA GLN A 23 3.15 -10.96 10.07
C GLN A 23 2.71 -9.54 10.45
N GLN A 24 3.45 -8.51 10.02
CA GLN A 24 3.05 -7.12 10.20
C GLN A 24 1.70 -6.84 9.51
N LEU A 25 1.58 -7.23 8.24
CA LEU A 25 0.37 -7.02 7.45
C LEU A 25 -0.84 -7.69 8.09
N ILE A 26 -0.72 -8.95 8.52
CA ILE A 26 -1.80 -9.67 9.20
C ILE A 26 -2.15 -9.04 10.55
N LYS A 27 -1.15 -8.59 11.32
CA LYS A 27 -1.36 -8.04 12.66
C LYS A 27 -1.97 -6.64 12.65
N PHE A 28 -1.53 -5.78 11.74
CA PHE A 28 -1.89 -4.36 11.74
C PHE A 28 -2.84 -3.96 10.61
N GLY A 29 -3.06 -4.84 9.63
CA GLY A 29 -3.90 -4.56 8.45
C GLY A 29 -3.22 -3.69 7.40
N TYR A 30 -1.93 -3.39 7.55
CA TYR A 30 -1.14 -2.63 6.57
C TYR A 30 0.31 -3.12 6.52
N LEU A 31 0.95 -2.88 5.39
CA LEU A 31 2.36 -3.15 5.15
C LEU A 31 3.16 -1.85 5.20
N GLU A 32 4.26 -1.84 5.95
CA GLU A 32 5.23 -0.74 5.90
C GLU A 32 6.31 -1.02 4.86
N VAL A 33 6.55 -0.02 3.99
CA VAL A 33 7.61 -0.04 2.97
C VAL A 33 8.43 1.23 3.13
N GLY A 34 9.75 1.07 3.26
CA GLY A 34 10.68 2.19 3.31
C GLY A 34 10.85 2.84 1.94
N SER A 35 11.00 4.16 1.93
CA SER A 35 11.37 4.88 0.72
C SER A 35 12.82 4.58 0.31
N PRO A 36 13.11 4.26 -0.96
CA PRO A 36 14.48 4.19 -1.46
C PRO A 36 15.12 5.57 -1.70
N SER A 37 14.33 6.64 -1.90
CA SER A 37 14.86 7.97 -2.26
C SER A 37 14.83 9.00 -1.14
N PHE A 38 14.05 8.78 -0.06
CA PHE A 38 13.87 9.73 1.03
C PHE A 38 14.15 9.08 2.39
N ASP A 39 15.21 9.52 3.05
CA ASP A 39 15.55 9.06 4.40
C ASP A 39 14.38 9.28 5.37
N HIS A 40 14.11 8.27 6.20
CA HIS A 40 13.05 8.28 7.22
C HIS A 40 11.62 8.43 6.68
N ARG A 41 11.39 8.26 5.38
CA ARG A 41 10.05 8.14 4.80
C ARG A 41 9.60 6.68 4.78
N VAL A 42 8.38 6.44 5.24
CA VAL A 42 7.73 5.13 5.27
C VAL A 42 6.33 5.24 4.67
N TYR A 43 6.00 4.32 3.77
CA TYR A 43 4.68 4.13 3.20
C TYR A 43 3.93 3.05 3.98
N ARG A 44 2.67 3.30 4.33
CA ARG A 44 1.73 2.32 4.88
C ARG A 44 0.70 1.97 3.84
N ILE A 45 0.84 0.78 3.27
CA ILE A 45 -0.03 0.23 2.24
C ILE A 45 -1.16 -0.55 2.94
N PRO A 46 -2.43 -0.16 2.81
CA PRO A 46 -3.53 -0.89 3.43
C PRO A 46 -3.76 -2.25 2.77
N GLY A 47 -3.98 -3.29 3.57
CA GLY A 47 -4.14 -4.67 3.10
C GLY A 47 -5.47 -4.96 2.39
N SER A 48 -6.48 -4.10 2.55
CA SER A 48 -7.83 -4.24 1.99
C SER A 48 -8.15 -3.09 1.01
N GLY A 49 -7.12 -2.53 0.37
CA GLY A 49 -7.23 -1.33 -0.47
C GLY A 49 -7.45 -0.03 0.31
N GLY A 50 -7.47 1.08 -0.42
CA GLY A 50 -7.57 2.43 0.12
C GLY A 50 -6.36 3.30 -0.19
N LEU A 51 -6.20 4.40 0.55
CA LEU A 51 -5.08 5.31 0.36
C LEU A 51 -3.82 4.78 1.04
N VAL A 52 -2.69 4.89 0.36
CA VAL A 52 -1.38 4.65 0.95
C VAL A 52 -0.99 5.88 1.77
N LYS A 53 -0.75 5.70 3.07
CA LYS A 53 -0.35 6.80 3.95
C LYS A 53 1.16 6.95 3.94
N VAL A 54 1.65 8.17 3.87
CA VAL A 54 3.08 8.46 3.89
C VAL A 54 3.43 9.13 5.21
N TYR A 55 4.45 8.58 5.86
CA TYR A 55 4.98 9.09 7.11
C TYR A 55 6.43 9.52 6.92
N GLU A 56 6.80 10.65 7.51
CA GLU A 56 8.18 11.10 7.63
C GLU A 56 8.50 11.34 9.09
N ARG A 57 9.55 10.67 9.59
CA ARG A 57 9.97 10.78 11.00
C ARG A 57 8.79 10.55 11.97
N GLY A 58 7.87 9.65 11.62
CA GLY A 58 6.68 9.31 12.41
C GLY A 58 5.46 10.21 12.22
N ASN A 59 5.57 11.31 11.47
CA ASN A 59 4.45 12.22 11.20
C ASN A 59 3.79 11.88 9.86
N ALA A 60 2.46 11.83 9.81
CA ALA A 60 1.74 11.68 8.56
C ALA A 60 1.88 12.96 7.73
N VAL A 61 2.39 12.86 6.50
CA VAL A 61 2.68 14.01 5.63
C VAL A 61 1.80 14.09 4.40
N MET A 62 1.34 12.95 3.88
CA MET A 62 0.39 12.88 2.76
C MET A 62 -0.31 11.53 2.69
N GLU A 63 -1.38 11.46 1.91
CA GLU A 63 -2.04 10.22 1.50
C GLU A 63 -2.03 10.13 -0.02
N LEU A 64 -1.77 8.94 -0.56
CA LEU A 64 -1.59 8.68 -1.98
C LEU A 64 -2.67 7.73 -2.50
N CYS A 65 -3.30 8.10 -3.62
CA CYS A 65 -4.19 7.21 -4.35
C CYS A 65 -3.54 6.85 -5.69
N LEU A 66 -3.22 5.57 -5.86
CA LEU A 66 -2.86 4.97 -7.13
C LEU A 66 -3.70 3.70 -7.28
N GLN A 67 -4.36 3.55 -8.42
CA GLN A 67 -5.23 2.41 -8.70
C GLN A 67 -4.72 1.67 -9.94
N PRO A 68 -4.84 0.33 -9.97
CA PRO A 68 -4.59 -0.42 -11.19
C PRO A 68 -5.62 -0.03 -12.27
N ALA A 69 -5.24 -0.15 -13.54
CA ALA A 69 -6.13 0.16 -14.65
C ALA A 69 -7.31 -0.83 -14.75
N GLU A 70 -7.10 -2.07 -14.31
CA GLU A 70 -8.11 -3.11 -14.21
C GLU A 70 -8.24 -3.56 -12.74
N PRO A 71 -9.42 -4.03 -12.30
CA PRO A 71 -9.59 -4.54 -10.94
C PRO A 71 -8.62 -5.69 -10.64
N LEU A 72 -7.89 -5.57 -9.54
CA LEU A 72 -7.01 -6.61 -9.02
C LEU A 72 -7.52 -7.09 -7.66
N PRO A 73 -7.27 -8.37 -7.29
CA PRO A 73 -7.43 -8.83 -5.91
C PRO A 73 -6.60 -7.99 -4.94
N ASP A 74 -7.06 -7.87 -3.69
CA ASP A 74 -6.41 -7.02 -2.67
C ASP A 74 -4.92 -7.34 -2.48
N GLY A 75 -4.56 -8.63 -2.49
CA GLY A 75 -3.16 -9.06 -2.38
C GLY A 75 -2.27 -8.56 -3.51
N ASP A 76 -2.79 -8.54 -4.74
CA ASP A 76 -2.07 -8.05 -5.91
C ASP A 76 -1.94 -6.52 -5.87
N VAL A 77 -2.95 -5.81 -5.34
CA VAL A 77 -2.87 -4.36 -5.12
C VAL A 77 -1.75 -4.01 -4.13
N VAL A 78 -1.64 -4.76 -3.01
CA VAL A 78 -0.56 -4.56 -2.04
C VAL A 78 0.82 -4.79 -2.67
N VAL A 79 0.97 -5.86 -3.45
CA VAL A 79 2.23 -6.17 -4.16
C VAL A 79 2.57 -5.10 -5.20
N MET A 80 1.59 -4.62 -5.96
CA MET A 80 1.76 -3.52 -6.93
C MET A 80 2.35 -2.28 -6.24
N HIS A 81 1.75 -1.82 -5.15
CA HIS A 81 2.25 -0.66 -4.41
C HIS A 81 3.68 -0.89 -3.90
N LYS A 82 3.95 -2.04 -3.27
CA LYS A 82 5.29 -2.38 -2.75
C LYS A 82 6.35 -2.32 -3.86
N LEU A 83 6.10 -3.01 -4.98
CA LEU A 83 7.03 -3.09 -6.09
C LEU A 83 7.30 -1.71 -6.71
N MET A 84 6.26 -0.92 -6.93
CA MET A 84 6.44 0.42 -7.48
C MET A 84 7.23 1.32 -6.52
N ILE A 85 6.95 1.28 -5.22
CA ILE A 85 7.69 2.09 -4.23
C ILE A 85 9.16 1.66 -4.17
N GLU A 86 9.44 0.35 -4.10
CA GLU A 86 10.81 -0.14 -3.91
C GLU A 86 11.67 -0.02 -5.19
N ALA A 87 11.09 -0.23 -6.37
CA ALA A 87 11.83 -0.28 -7.62
C ALA A 87 11.76 1.01 -8.46
N ASN A 88 10.69 1.82 -8.29
CA ASN A 88 10.47 3.02 -9.11
C ASN A 88 9.61 4.05 -8.37
N GLU A 89 10.08 4.48 -7.20
CA GLU A 89 9.37 5.41 -6.32
C GLU A 89 8.98 6.71 -7.04
N GLN A 90 9.84 7.21 -7.92
CA GLN A 90 9.60 8.43 -8.67
C GLN A 90 8.33 8.32 -9.52
N GLU A 91 8.18 7.23 -10.29
CA GLU A 91 6.98 7.02 -11.10
C GLU A 91 5.74 6.80 -10.24
N TYR A 92 5.88 6.09 -9.11
CA TYR A 92 4.79 5.92 -8.15
C TYR A 92 4.24 7.26 -7.66
N LEU A 93 5.12 8.17 -7.23
CA LEU A 93 4.76 9.50 -6.77
C LEU A 93 4.18 10.38 -7.89
N GLN A 94 4.70 10.26 -9.12
CA GLN A 94 4.20 11.02 -10.26
C GLN A 94 2.80 10.61 -10.69
N LYS A 95 2.48 9.30 -10.65
CA LYS A 95 1.18 8.77 -11.07
C LYS A 95 0.11 8.89 -9.99
N ALA A 96 0.49 8.86 -8.71
CA ALA A 96 -0.46 8.92 -7.61
C ALA A 96 -1.10 10.31 -7.50
N ASN A 97 -2.40 10.33 -7.14
CA ASN A 97 -3.04 11.54 -6.65
C ASN A 97 -2.59 11.79 -5.20
N HIS A 98 -2.33 13.06 -4.86
CA HIS A 98 -1.83 13.49 -3.54
C HIS A 98 -2.91 14.18 -2.73
N PHE A 99 -3.06 13.77 -1.48
CA PHE A 99 -4.02 14.31 -0.54
C PHE A 99 -3.34 14.77 0.74
N ALA A 100 -3.87 15.84 1.35
CA ALA A 100 -3.47 16.22 2.70
C ALA A 100 -3.84 15.11 3.70
N PRO A 101 -3.01 14.86 4.73
CA PRO A 101 -3.30 13.85 5.74
C PRO A 101 -4.71 13.99 6.32
N GLY A 102 -5.46 12.90 6.37
CA GLY A 102 -6.78 12.84 7.03
C GLY A 102 -7.93 13.48 6.27
N ILE A 103 -7.72 14.05 5.07
CA ILE A 103 -8.78 14.76 4.34
C ILE A 103 -9.96 13.85 3.97
N ILE A 104 -9.70 12.57 3.65
CA ILE A 104 -10.75 11.61 3.26
C ILE A 104 -11.43 11.00 4.50
N SER A 105 -10.72 10.91 5.63
CA SER A 105 -11.30 10.43 6.90
C SER A 105 -12.39 11.35 7.45
N LEU A 106 -12.40 12.63 7.07
CA LEU A 106 -13.41 13.61 7.51
C LEU A 106 -14.81 13.39 6.91
N ARG A 107 -14.94 12.57 5.85
CA ARG A 107 -16.24 12.33 5.19
C ARG A 107 -17.04 11.17 5.78
N CYS A 108 -16.48 10.38 6.69
CA CYS A 108 -17.15 9.26 7.35
C CYS A 108 -17.67 9.66 8.75
N GLN A 109 -18.46 10.72 8.84
CA GLN A 109 -19.19 11.09 10.08
C GLN A 109 -20.70 11.33 9.86
N HIS A 110 -21.23 11.07 8.66
CA HIS A 110 -22.64 11.33 8.34
C HIS A 110 -23.27 10.27 7.41
N LEU A 111 -23.24 9.00 7.80
CA LEU A 111 -24.14 7.99 7.26
C LEU A 111 -24.68 7.10 8.38
#